data_AF-A0AAU4Z8U0-F1
#
_entry.id   AF-A0AAU4Z8U0-F1
#
_cell.length_a   1.000
_cell.length_b   1.000
_cell.length_c   1.000
_cell.angle_alpha   90.00
_cell.angle_beta   90.00
_cell.angle_gamma   90.00
#
_symmetry.space_group_name_H-M   'P 1'
#
loop_
_entity.id
_entity.type
_entity.pdbx_description
1 polymer ?
#
loop_
_entity_poly.entity_id
_entity_poly.type
_entity_poly.pdbx_seq_one_letter_code
_entity_poly.pdbx_strand_id
1 'polypeptide(L)'
;MGGVFINYRRSPRATDAVHRLRHRLGRHFGDAQVFLDTSSMLPGSRYPNDLRARVHDCEVLLVTIPEGWLEARDPSGVRSLDRPGDWVRYEIELALAAGKTVIPLLLDAAEPPAPELLPTSIRDLSLRQAHRLPADDWDASVEELIASLETLVASEWVPVVLSEVRAPRRPGRLLGWATGLLAAALCVLVPWAAAATGPLPKPGDSPVTLLLALVSLGLMGSVLIAALLSCGLMRRPVQAWERDLQDASQETYLRATYPVPAFLLLLAVGLVIHVWGQSPGFAVVLTLGMCAAVGPMAARFVRSLKSDRERWVQWPEAMPSVAPMAVVRREIARLDVRTQEWEAPIRREQRDRARFALEELAGAVATQARAAERGRFRWLCEAQPWIFSGYTLWLALTVALTLAWTLPLGVQGGGGARLHVAPVVAGVVGFWLAWTTMECAYRYQRWQRRMFHTEAVRRLTVISARVDKLSLPVRTRLATARER
;
A
#
# COMPACT_ATOMS: atom_id res chain seq x y z
N MET A 1 25.86 2.72 -12.25
CA MET A 1 24.63 2.89 -13.06
C MET A 1 24.72 1.83 -14.15
N GLY A 2 23.72 0.95 -14.27
CA GLY A 2 23.67 -0.06 -15.33
C GLY A 2 23.18 0.52 -16.66
N GLY A 3 23.01 -0.33 -17.68
CA GLY A 3 22.45 0.10 -18.97
C GLY A 3 23.06 -0.55 -20.20
N VAL A 4 22.61 -0.08 -21.37
CA VAL A 4 22.96 -0.56 -22.70
C VAL A 4 23.83 0.47 -23.41
N PHE A 5 25.01 0.09 -23.87
CA PHE A 5 25.88 0.95 -24.67
C PHE A 5 25.88 0.49 -26.13
N ILE A 6 25.59 1.40 -27.07
CA ILE A 6 25.58 1.13 -28.51
C ILE A 6 26.87 1.68 -29.13
N ASN A 7 27.77 0.75 -29.46
CA ASN A 7 29.00 0.98 -30.21
C ASN A 7 28.69 0.90 -31.71
N TYR A 8 28.89 1.98 -32.47
CA TYR A 8 28.59 1.99 -33.90
C TYR A 8 29.58 2.85 -34.69
N ARG A 9 29.78 2.46 -35.96
CA ARG A 9 30.51 3.29 -36.92
C ARG A 9 29.55 4.22 -37.65
N ARG A 10 29.88 5.50 -37.73
CA ARG A 10 29.13 6.47 -38.56
C ARG A 10 29.24 6.11 -40.04
N SER A 11 28.13 5.70 -40.62
CA SER A 11 27.91 5.58 -42.06
C SER A 11 26.47 5.97 -42.37
N PRO A 12 26.13 6.40 -43.60
CA PRO A 12 24.76 6.76 -43.94
C PRO A 12 23.75 5.65 -43.64
N ARG A 13 24.12 4.39 -43.90
CA ARG A 13 23.27 3.21 -43.63
C ARG A 13 23.13 2.88 -42.15
N ALA A 14 24.23 2.91 -41.38
CA ALA A 14 24.19 2.54 -39.97
C ALA A 14 23.60 3.64 -39.07
N THR A 15 23.79 4.91 -39.43
CA THR A 15 23.43 6.04 -38.56
C THR A 15 21.91 6.10 -38.33
N ASP A 16 21.11 5.96 -39.38
CA ASP A 16 19.64 5.99 -39.25
C ASP A 16 19.13 4.81 -38.41
N ALA A 17 19.55 3.58 -38.76
CA ALA A 17 19.19 2.36 -38.03
C ALA A 17 19.55 2.44 -36.53
N VAL A 18 20.75 2.93 -36.21
CA VAL A 18 21.22 3.10 -34.83
C VAL A 18 20.43 4.16 -34.07
N HIS A 19 20.10 5.29 -34.69
CA HIS A 19 19.28 6.31 -34.04
C HIS A 19 17.85 5.82 -33.78
N ARG A 20 17.25 5.06 -34.72
CA ARG A 20 15.96 4.41 -34.53
C ARG A 20 16.02 3.38 -33.40
N LEU A 21 17.05 2.54 -33.36
CA LEU A 21 17.28 1.57 -32.28
C LEU A 21 17.42 2.28 -30.93
N ARG A 22 18.27 3.32 -30.85
CA ARG A 22 18.47 4.12 -29.65
C ARG A 22 17.16 4.72 -29.16
N HIS A 23 16.36 5.30 -30.06
CA HIS A 23 15.06 5.86 -29.70
C HIS A 23 14.13 4.78 -29.14
N ARG A 24 14.07 3.60 -29.77
CA ARG A 24 13.22 2.49 -29.31
C ARG A 24 13.65 1.97 -27.93
N LEU A 25 14.96 1.73 -27.74
CA LEU A 25 15.50 1.30 -26.45
C LEU A 25 15.30 2.37 -25.36
N GLY A 26 15.48 3.66 -25.69
CA GLY A 26 15.28 4.77 -24.75
C GLY A 26 13.82 4.91 -24.31
N ARG A 27 12.86 4.68 -25.22
CA ARG A 27 11.43 4.60 -24.87
C ARG A 27 11.12 3.44 -23.93
N HIS A 28 11.87 2.34 -23.98
CA HIS A 28 11.62 1.16 -23.16
C HIS A 28 12.35 1.18 -21.81
N PHE A 29 13.67 1.36 -21.84
CA PHE A 29 14.56 1.32 -20.68
C PHE A 29 14.76 2.67 -19.99
N GLY A 30 14.38 3.78 -20.62
CA GLY A 30 14.68 5.14 -20.18
C GLY A 30 15.93 5.71 -20.86
N ASP A 31 15.90 7.00 -21.17
CA ASP A 31 17.00 7.65 -21.92
C ASP A 31 18.34 7.65 -21.18
N ALA A 32 18.29 7.60 -19.84
CA ALA A 32 19.48 7.54 -18.99
C ALA A 32 20.15 6.15 -18.99
N GLN A 33 19.42 5.09 -19.33
CA GLN A 33 19.91 3.70 -19.36
C GLN A 33 20.49 3.29 -20.71
N VAL A 34 20.29 4.10 -21.76
CA VAL A 34 20.82 3.79 -23.08
C VAL A 34 21.89 4.82 -23.41
N PHE A 35 23.06 4.35 -23.79
CA PHE A 35 24.18 5.17 -24.19
C PHE A 35 24.45 4.89 -25.66
N LEU A 36 24.73 5.95 -26.40
CA LEU A 36 25.13 5.86 -27.78
C LEU A 36 26.53 6.44 -27.82
N ASP A 37 27.47 5.75 -28.46
CA ASP A 37 28.78 6.31 -28.77
C ASP A 37 28.56 7.60 -29.55
N THR A 38 28.84 8.74 -28.92
CA THR A 38 28.67 10.02 -29.58
C THR A 38 29.94 10.83 -29.50
N SER A 39 30.41 11.21 -30.68
CA SER A 39 31.14 12.46 -30.91
C SER A 39 30.32 13.72 -30.54
N SER A 40 29.28 13.58 -29.71
CA SER A 40 28.42 14.65 -29.14
C SER A 40 28.68 14.73 -27.63
N MET A 41 29.95 14.86 -27.26
CA MET A 41 30.30 15.30 -25.91
C MET A 41 30.06 16.79 -25.77
N LEU A 42 29.86 17.25 -24.54
CA LEU A 42 29.86 18.67 -24.22
C LEU A 42 31.20 19.29 -24.67
N PRO A 43 31.20 20.45 -25.36
CA PRO A 43 32.43 21.15 -25.68
C PRO A 43 33.31 21.30 -24.42
N GLY A 44 34.54 20.78 -24.47
CA GLY A 44 35.53 20.90 -23.38
C GLY A 44 35.74 19.65 -22.51
N SER A 45 35.01 18.54 -22.69
CA SER A 45 35.28 17.30 -21.95
C SER A 45 36.56 16.58 -22.45
N ARG A 46 37.24 15.84 -21.55
CA ARG A 46 38.41 15.02 -21.92
C ARG A 46 37.94 13.67 -22.49
N TYR A 47 37.89 13.64 -23.82
CA TYR A 47 37.44 12.57 -24.72
C TYR A 47 37.75 11.10 -24.32
N PRO A 48 38.85 10.74 -23.64
CA PRO A 48 39.11 9.33 -23.24
C PRO A 48 38.49 8.87 -21.91
N ASN A 49 38.13 9.78 -21.00
CA ASN A 49 37.74 9.39 -19.63
C ASN A 49 36.24 9.09 -19.52
N ASP A 50 35.41 9.92 -20.13
CA ASP A 50 33.95 9.76 -20.08
C ASP A 50 33.50 8.51 -20.85
N LEU A 51 34.20 8.17 -21.93
CA LEU A 51 33.93 6.97 -22.73
C LEU A 51 34.27 5.68 -21.97
N ARG A 52 35.43 5.66 -21.31
CA ARG A 52 35.83 4.56 -20.43
C ARG A 52 34.86 4.37 -19.28
N ALA A 53 34.41 5.47 -18.66
CA ALA A 53 33.40 5.41 -17.61
C ALA A 53 32.10 4.77 -18.11
N ARG A 54 31.62 5.14 -19.31
CA ARG A 54 30.39 4.57 -19.87
C ARG A 54 30.49 3.09 -20.23
N VAL A 55 31.60 2.64 -20.82
CA VAL A 55 31.83 1.21 -21.10
C VAL A 55 32.00 0.42 -19.79
N HIS A 56 32.61 1.03 -18.77
CA HIS A 56 32.71 0.42 -17.45
C HIS A 56 31.36 0.33 -16.73
N ASP A 57 30.48 1.32 -16.91
CA ASP A 57 29.19 1.39 -16.24
C ASP A 57 28.12 0.53 -16.93
N CYS A 58 28.20 0.33 -18.26
CA CYS A 58 27.22 -0.48 -18.96
C CYS A 58 27.27 -1.96 -18.55
N GLU A 59 26.13 -2.64 -18.69
CA GLU A 59 25.99 -4.08 -18.48
C GLU A 59 26.09 -4.83 -19.81
N VAL A 60 25.57 -4.21 -20.88
CA VAL A 60 25.57 -4.74 -22.23
C VAL A 60 26.20 -3.75 -23.21
N LEU A 61 27.13 -4.24 -24.05
CA LEU A 61 27.65 -3.55 -25.22
C LEU A 61 27.00 -4.13 -26.49
N LEU A 62 26.24 -3.32 -27.21
CA LEU A 62 25.72 -3.64 -28.54
C LEU A 62 26.71 -3.14 -29.59
N VAL A 63 27.25 -4.03 -30.41
CA VAL A 63 28.23 -3.70 -31.46
C VAL A 63 27.53 -3.72 -32.80
N THR A 64 27.27 -2.55 -33.39
CA THR A 64 26.55 -2.46 -34.65
C THR A 64 27.45 -2.70 -35.86
N ILE A 65 27.12 -3.74 -36.62
CA ILE A 65 27.86 -4.24 -37.77
C ILE A 65 26.98 -4.08 -39.04
N PRO A 66 27.11 -2.96 -39.76
CA PRO A 66 26.55 -2.81 -41.10
C PRO A 66 27.37 -3.57 -42.16
N GLU A 67 26.80 -3.70 -43.36
CA GLU A 67 27.56 -4.08 -44.55
C GLU A 67 28.77 -3.14 -44.75
N GLY A 68 29.94 -3.71 -45.07
CA GLY A 68 31.18 -2.94 -45.26
C GLY A 68 31.91 -2.55 -43.96
N TRP A 69 31.49 -3.07 -42.79
CA TRP A 69 32.08 -2.72 -41.50
C TRP A 69 33.56 -3.12 -41.37
N LEU A 70 33.94 -4.28 -41.92
CA LEU A 70 35.34 -4.74 -41.94
C LEU A 70 36.19 -3.94 -42.93
N GLU A 71 35.61 -3.50 -44.04
CA GLU A 71 36.29 -2.80 -45.13
C GLU A 71 36.40 -1.30 -44.89
N ALA A 72 35.78 -0.77 -43.84
CA ALA A 72 35.79 0.65 -43.51
C ALA A 72 37.21 1.16 -43.33
N ARG A 73 37.59 2.18 -44.12
CA ARG A 73 38.91 2.81 -44.11
C ARG A 73 38.86 4.21 -43.53
N ASP A 74 39.96 4.61 -42.91
CA ASP A 74 40.17 5.99 -42.49
C ASP A 74 40.58 6.88 -43.68
N PRO A 75 40.73 8.20 -43.49
CA PRO A 75 41.17 9.11 -44.56
C PRO A 75 42.55 8.79 -45.15
N SER A 76 43.38 7.99 -44.46
CA SER A 76 44.69 7.53 -44.95
C SER A 76 44.62 6.21 -45.73
N GLY A 77 43.42 5.64 -45.88
CA GLY A 77 43.18 4.39 -46.60
C GLY A 77 43.48 3.14 -45.78
N VAL A 78 43.87 3.25 -44.52
CA VAL A 78 44.10 2.11 -43.62
C VAL A 78 42.76 1.60 -43.11
N ARG A 79 42.62 0.28 -42.97
CA ARG A 79 41.42 -0.33 -42.38
C ARG A 79 41.26 0.20 -40.95
N SER A 80 40.11 0.80 -40.67
CA SER A 80 39.86 1.51 -39.42
C SER A 80 40.09 0.61 -38.20
N LEU A 81 39.64 -0.65 -38.25
CA LEU A 81 39.83 -1.61 -37.16
C LEU A 81 41.32 -1.95 -36.91
N ASP A 82 42.21 -1.80 -37.88
CA ASP A 82 43.65 -2.04 -37.65
C ASP A 82 44.34 -0.85 -36.97
N ARG A 83 43.73 0.34 -37.06
CA ARG A 83 44.27 1.55 -36.46
C ARG A 83 44.12 1.50 -34.93
N PRO A 84 45.21 1.63 -34.15
CA PRO A 84 45.14 1.60 -32.68
C PRO A 84 44.25 2.68 -32.06
N GLY A 85 44.03 3.80 -32.76
CA GLY A 85 43.18 4.89 -32.28
C GLY A 85 41.73 4.83 -32.76
N ASP A 86 41.26 3.70 -33.30
CA ASP A 86 39.87 3.52 -33.70
C ASP A 86 38.96 3.29 -32.49
N TRP A 87 38.02 4.21 -32.30
CA TRP A 87 37.13 4.21 -31.14
C TRP A 87 36.22 2.99 -31.09
N VAL A 88 35.72 2.57 -32.25
CA VAL A 88 34.87 1.39 -32.36
C VAL A 88 35.60 0.17 -31.83
N ARG A 89 36.82 -0.07 -32.32
CA ARG A 89 37.70 -1.12 -31.79
C ARG A 89 37.99 -0.94 -30.30
N TYR A 90 38.38 0.25 -29.87
CA TYR A 90 38.79 0.52 -28.50
C TYR A 90 37.67 0.21 -27.48
N GLU A 91 36.43 0.59 -27.78
CA GLU A 91 35.28 0.28 -26.93
C GLU A 91 34.99 -1.22 -26.83
N ILE A 92 35.13 -1.95 -27.95
CA ILE A 92 34.98 -3.40 -27.98
C ILE A 92 36.08 -4.06 -27.13
N GLU A 93 37.34 -3.64 -27.29
CA GLU A 93 38.47 -4.13 -26.47
C GLU A 93 38.21 -3.91 -24.98
N LEU A 94 37.77 -2.71 -24.60
CA LEU A 94 37.47 -2.38 -23.21
C LEU A 94 36.32 -3.23 -22.65
N ALA A 95 35.23 -3.39 -23.39
CA ALA A 95 34.09 -4.16 -22.94
C ALA A 95 34.43 -5.65 -22.78
N LEU A 96 35.17 -6.23 -23.74
CA LEU A 96 35.64 -7.60 -23.67
C LEU A 96 36.59 -7.80 -22.48
N ALA A 97 37.57 -6.90 -22.30
CA ALA A 97 38.51 -6.95 -21.19
C ALA A 97 37.82 -6.80 -19.81
N ALA A 98 36.76 -6.00 -19.74
CA ALA A 98 35.95 -5.81 -18.54
C ALA A 98 34.89 -6.92 -18.32
N GLY A 99 34.84 -7.95 -19.18
CA GLY A 99 33.89 -9.06 -19.05
C GLY A 99 32.43 -8.67 -19.25
N LYS A 100 32.16 -7.60 -19.99
CA LYS A 100 30.79 -7.15 -20.29
C LYS A 100 30.08 -8.11 -21.22
N THR A 101 28.75 -8.08 -21.22
CA THR A 101 27.97 -8.82 -22.20
C THR A 101 28.03 -8.08 -23.53
N VAL A 102 28.81 -8.60 -24.49
CA VAL A 102 28.94 -8.02 -25.83
C VAL A 102 28.02 -8.77 -26.81
N ILE A 103 27.17 -8.05 -27.53
CA ILE A 103 26.23 -8.60 -28.52
C ILE A 103 26.50 -7.95 -29.88
N PRO A 104 26.98 -8.70 -30.88
CA PRO A 104 27.04 -8.23 -32.26
C PRO A 104 25.62 -8.02 -32.81
N LEU A 105 25.36 -6.84 -33.38
CA LEU A 105 24.12 -6.49 -34.08
C LEU A 105 24.38 -6.40 -35.58
N LEU A 106 23.93 -7.40 -36.34
CA LEU A 106 24.06 -7.43 -37.79
C LEU A 106 22.91 -6.63 -38.41
N LEU A 107 23.23 -5.54 -39.11
CA LEU A 107 22.23 -4.74 -39.80
C LEU A 107 22.00 -5.28 -41.22
N ASP A 108 20.73 -5.38 -41.61
CA ASP A 108 20.32 -5.82 -42.95
C ASP A 108 20.96 -7.17 -43.34
N ALA A 109 21.67 -7.20 -44.47
CA ALA A 109 22.35 -8.38 -45.00
C ALA A 109 23.76 -8.59 -44.45
N ALA A 110 24.17 -7.89 -43.38
CA ALA A 110 25.50 -8.05 -42.81
C ALA A 110 25.76 -9.48 -42.32
N GLU A 111 26.97 -9.97 -42.58
CA GLU A 111 27.44 -11.27 -42.11
C GLU A 111 28.31 -11.12 -40.85
N PRO A 112 28.31 -12.15 -39.96
CA PRO A 112 29.23 -12.17 -38.83
C PRO A 112 30.68 -12.09 -39.32
N PRO A 113 31.52 -11.25 -38.70
CA PRO A 113 32.92 -11.14 -39.10
C PRO A 113 33.69 -12.43 -38.77
N ALA A 114 34.44 -12.95 -39.73
CA ALA A 114 35.32 -14.09 -39.51
C ALA A 114 36.47 -13.73 -38.53
N PRO A 115 36.86 -14.64 -37.61
CA PRO A 115 37.88 -14.37 -36.59
C PRO A 115 39.24 -13.95 -37.17
N GLU A 116 39.59 -14.43 -38.35
CA GLU A 116 40.85 -14.12 -39.04
C GLU A 116 40.88 -12.68 -39.57
N LEU A 117 39.72 -12.11 -39.85
CA LEU A 117 39.57 -10.74 -40.35
C LEU A 117 39.60 -9.71 -39.21
N LEU A 118 39.50 -10.14 -37.96
CA LEU A 118 39.50 -9.27 -36.79
C LEU A 118 40.91 -9.12 -36.18
N PRO A 119 41.25 -7.92 -35.67
CA PRO A 119 42.39 -7.75 -34.78
C PRO A 119 42.34 -8.71 -33.60
N THR A 120 43.50 -9.23 -33.18
CA THR A 120 43.62 -10.23 -32.11
C THR A 120 42.90 -9.84 -30.83
N SER A 121 42.89 -8.55 -30.49
CA SER A 121 42.29 -7.98 -29.28
C SER A 121 40.75 -8.00 -29.27
N ILE A 122 40.09 -8.05 -30.43
CA ILE A 122 38.62 -8.11 -30.54
C ILE A 122 38.12 -9.39 -31.20
N ARG A 123 39.01 -10.36 -31.44
CA ARG A 123 38.68 -11.62 -32.11
C ARG A 123 37.53 -12.38 -31.44
N ASP A 124 37.43 -12.29 -30.11
CA ASP A 124 36.35 -12.89 -29.32
C ASP A 124 34.95 -12.43 -29.75
N LEU A 125 34.81 -11.26 -30.39
CA LEU A 125 33.54 -10.77 -30.94
C LEU A 125 32.91 -11.77 -31.93
N SER A 126 33.73 -12.45 -32.74
CA SER A 126 33.26 -13.45 -33.72
C SER A 126 32.68 -14.72 -33.09
N LEU A 127 32.99 -14.97 -31.82
CA LEU A 127 32.52 -16.14 -31.08
C LEU A 127 31.21 -15.87 -30.32
N ARG A 128 30.70 -14.63 -30.38
CA ARG A 128 29.48 -14.23 -29.67
C ARG A 128 28.26 -14.37 -30.54
N GLN A 129 27.15 -14.77 -29.92
CA GLN A 129 25.88 -14.90 -30.63
C GLN A 129 25.41 -13.54 -31.11
N ALA A 130 25.27 -13.41 -32.44
CA ALA A 130 24.80 -12.20 -33.07
C ALA A 130 23.27 -12.11 -33.06
N HIS A 131 22.76 -10.90 -32.89
CA HIS A 131 21.35 -10.57 -33.13
C HIS A 131 21.22 -9.88 -34.49
N ARG A 132 20.23 -10.27 -35.30
CA ARG A 132 20.02 -9.70 -36.64
C ARG A 132 18.93 -8.63 -36.58
N LEU A 133 19.12 -7.54 -37.31
CA LEU A 133 18.14 -6.46 -37.47
C LEU A 133 17.91 -6.22 -38.98
N PRO A 134 17.10 -7.08 -39.64
CA PRO A 134 16.75 -6.90 -41.05
C PRO A 134 15.83 -5.70 -41.24
N ALA A 135 15.94 -5.00 -42.38
CA ALA A 135 15.03 -3.91 -42.73
C ALA A 135 13.56 -4.35 -42.81
N ASP A 136 13.29 -5.53 -43.37
CA ASP A 136 11.92 -6.01 -43.66
C ASP A 136 11.14 -6.41 -42.39
N ASP A 137 11.83 -6.74 -41.29
CA ASP A 137 11.22 -7.14 -40.02
C ASP A 137 11.88 -6.46 -38.82
N TRP A 138 12.23 -5.19 -39.00
CA TRP A 138 12.95 -4.39 -38.03
C TRP A 138 12.26 -4.35 -36.67
N ASP A 139 10.96 -4.06 -36.65
CA ASP A 139 10.22 -3.87 -35.40
C ASP A 139 10.18 -5.16 -34.57
N ALA A 140 9.84 -6.31 -35.17
CA ALA A 140 9.80 -7.57 -34.43
C ALA A 140 11.19 -7.99 -33.92
N SER A 141 12.22 -7.77 -34.75
CA SER A 141 13.61 -8.07 -34.39
C SER A 141 14.11 -7.19 -33.24
N VAL A 142 13.70 -5.91 -33.19
CA VAL A 142 14.02 -5.03 -32.07
C VAL A 142 13.26 -5.45 -30.80
N GLU A 143 12.02 -5.92 -30.91
CA GLU A 143 11.27 -6.43 -29.74
C GLU A 143 11.91 -7.71 -29.16
N GLU A 144 12.43 -8.61 -29.99
CA GLU A 144 13.19 -9.77 -29.54
C GLU A 144 14.50 -9.36 -28.84
N LEU A 145 15.19 -8.35 -29.37
CA LEU A 145 16.37 -7.77 -28.73
C LEU A 145 16.03 -7.17 -27.37
N ILE A 146 14.94 -6.41 -27.27
CA ILE A 146 14.46 -5.83 -26.01
C ILE A 146 14.18 -6.92 -24.99
N ALA A 147 13.47 -7.99 -25.37
CA ALA A 147 13.16 -9.11 -24.49
C ALA A 147 14.44 -9.78 -23.95
N SER A 148 15.46 -9.92 -24.79
CA SER A 148 16.78 -10.44 -24.38
C SER A 148 17.49 -9.49 -23.41
N LEU A 149 17.51 -8.19 -23.73
CA LEU A 149 18.15 -7.16 -22.92
C LEU A 149 17.50 -7.00 -21.54
N GLU A 150 16.19 -7.21 -21.40
CA GLU A 150 15.52 -7.18 -20.09
C GLU A 150 16.11 -8.17 -19.08
N THR A 151 16.65 -9.30 -19.56
CA THR A 151 17.30 -10.31 -18.71
C THR A 151 18.72 -9.95 -18.31
N LEU A 152 19.36 -9.07 -19.08
CA LEU A 152 20.78 -8.71 -18.93
C LEU A 152 20.98 -7.37 -18.21
N VAL A 153 20.02 -6.46 -18.37
CA VAL A 153 20.09 -5.10 -17.84
C VAL A 153 19.30 -5.02 -16.54
N ALA A 154 19.89 -4.47 -15.48
CA ALA A 154 19.20 -4.27 -14.22
C ALA A 154 18.04 -3.27 -14.36
N SER A 155 17.02 -3.38 -13.51
CA SER A 155 15.94 -2.39 -13.49
C SER A 155 16.46 -1.06 -12.93
N GLU A 156 16.09 0.06 -13.55
CA GLU A 156 16.45 1.41 -13.08
C GLU A 156 15.83 1.70 -11.70
N TRP A 157 14.70 1.09 -11.41
CA TRP A 157 13.97 1.28 -10.17
C TRP A 157 14.14 0.08 -9.23
N VAL A 158 14.54 0.36 -8.00
CA VAL A 158 14.62 -0.60 -6.89
C VAL A 158 13.59 -0.19 -5.84
N PRO A 159 12.76 -1.11 -5.34
CA PRO A 159 11.77 -0.78 -4.32
C PRO A 159 12.43 -0.27 -3.04
N VAL A 160 11.94 0.85 -2.55
CA VAL A 160 12.31 1.34 -1.21
C VAL A 160 11.56 0.49 -0.20
N VAL A 161 12.26 -0.50 0.37
CA VAL A 161 11.72 -1.30 1.47
C VAL A 161 11.67 -0.39 2.70
N LEU A 162 10.48 0.06 3.07
CA LEU A 162 10.29 0.82 4.31
C LEU A 162 10.58 -0.11 5.49
N SER A 163 11.42 0.34 6.42
CA SER A 163 11.64 -0.32 7.70
C SER A 163 10.30 -0.67 8.33
N GLU A 164 10.11 -1.94 8.68
CA GLU A 164 8.85 -2.46 9.23
C GLU A 164 8.29 -1.49 10.29
N VAL A 165 7.13 -0.89 10.00
CA VAL A 165 6.40 -0.14 11.02
C VAL A 165 6.02 -1.16 12.08
N ARG A 166 6.71 -1.09 13.22
CA ARG A 166 6.56 -2.02 14.33
C ARG A 166 5.08 -2.14 14.64
N ALA A 167 4.54 -3.36 14.52
CA ALA A 167 3.13 -3.60 14.75
C ALA A 167 2.74 -2.99 16.10
N PRO A 168 1.59 -2.27 16.19
CA PRO A 168 1.17 -1.65 17.43
C PRO A 168 1.18 -2.70 18.54
N ARG A 169 1.82 -2.37 19.67
CA ARG A 169 1.86 -3.24 20.85
C ARG A 169 0.42 -3.58 21.22
N ARG A 170 0.03 -4.83 21.01
CA ARG A 170 -1.29 -5.32 21.40
C ARG A 170 -1.35 -5.21 22.93
N PRO A 171 -2.39 -4.59 23.52
CA PRO A 171 -2.53 -4.62 24.97
C PRO A 171 -2.66 -6.09 25.38
N GLY A 172 -1.61 -6.61 26.01
CA GLY A 172 -1.45 -8.04 26.25
C GLY A 172 -2.35 -8.53 27.38
N ARG A 173 -2.04 -9.73 27.89
CA ARG A 173 -2.71 -10.35 29.05
C ARG A 173 -2.88 -9.38 30.24
N LEU A 174 -1.95 -8.44 30.41
CA LEU A 174 -2.01 -7.38 31.43
C LEU A 174 -3.30 -6.57 31.41
N LEU A 175 -3.82 -6.18 30.23
CA LEU A 175 -5.08 -5.45 30.15
C LEU A 175 -6.24 -6.31 30.64
N GLY A 176 -6.25 -7.60 30.29
CA GLY A 176 -7.27 -8.56 30.77
C GLY A 176 -7.22 -8.77 32.28
N TRP A 177 -6.03 -8.86 32.87
CA TRP A 177 -5.88 -8.93 34.33
C TRP A 177 -6.33 -7.64 35.01
N ALA A 178 -5.92 -6.49 34.49
CA ALA A 178 -6.31 -5.19 35.03
C ALA A 178 -7.82 -4.98 34.99
N THR A 179 -8.47 -5.38 33.89
CA THR A 179 -9.93 -5.24 33.74
C THR A 179 -10.69 -6.21 34.62
N GLY A 180 -10.21 -7.46 34.77
CA GLY A 180 -10.76 -8.42 35.71
C GLY A 180 -10.66 -7.95 37.18
N LEU A 181 -9.50 -7.42 37.58
CA LEU A 181 -9.29 -6.87 38.92
C LEU A 181 -10.18 -5.65 39.17
N LEU A 182 -10.28 -4.73 38.21
CA LEU A 182 -11.14 -3.55 38.34
C LEU A 182 -12.62 -3.91 38.38
N ALA A 183 -13.07 -4.87 37.57
CA ALA A 183 -14.44 -5.39 37.60
C ALA A 183 -14.77 -6.02 38.96
N ALA A 184 -13.87 -6.85 39.50
CA ALA A 184 -14.03 -7.44 40.83
C ALA A 184 -14.07 -6.36 41.93
N ALA A 185 -13.19 -5.37 41.85
CA ALA A 185 -13.17 -4.24 42.77
C ALA A 185 -14.49 -3.44 42.72
N LEU A 186 -15.04 -3.17 41.53
CA LEU A 186 -16.35 -2.51 41.39
C LEU A 186 -17.47 -3.31 42.08
N CYS A 187 -17.52 -4.63 41.86
CA CYS A 187 -18.52 -5.51 42.46
C CYS A 187 -18.45 -5.59 43.99
N VAL A 188 -17.30 -5.29 44.61
CA VAL A 188 -17.11 -5.34 46.07
C VAL A 188 -17.22 -3.95 46.70
N LEU A 189 -16.51 -2.96 46.16
CA LEU A 189 -16.38 -1.64 46.75
C LEU A 189 -17.67 -0.82 46.63
N VAL A 190 -18.39 -0.90 45.50
CA VAL A 190 -19.62 -0.12 45.31
C VAL A 190 -20.71 -0.55 46.29
N PRO A 191 -21.01 -1.85 46.47
CA PRO A 191 -21.97 -2.26 47.50
C PRO A 191 -21.49 -2.01 48.93
N TRP A 192 -20.21 -2.21 49.21
CA TRP A 192 -19.65 -1.93 50.54
C TRP A 192 -19.76 -0.44 50.89
N ALA A 193 -19.39 0.45 49.97
CA ALA A 193 -19.52 1.89 50.17
C ALA A 193 -20.98 2.30 50.37
N ALA A 194 -21.90 1.77 49.56
CA ALA A 194 -23.34 2.03 49.72
C ALA A 194 -23.86 1.57 51.08
N ALA A 195 -23.37 0.44 51.61
CA ALA A 195 -23.72 -0.05 52.93
C ALA A 195 -23.06 0.75 54.08
N ALA A 196 -21.87 1.33 53.85
CA ALA A 196 -21.11 2.05 54.86
C ALA A 196 -21.52 3.53 55.01
N THR A 197 -21.99 4.18 53.94
CA THR A 197 -22.24 5.64 53.93
C THR A 197 -23.71 6.05 53.81
N GLY A 198 -24.62 5.13 53.45
CA GLY A 198 -26.03 5.44 53.22
C GLY A 198 -26.92 5.25 54.47
N PRO A 199 -27.93 6.11 54.71
CA PRO A 199 -29.01 5.79 55.64
C PRO A 199 -29.73 4.53 55.17
N LEU A 200 -30.10 3.65 56.10
CA LEU A 200 -30.81 2.40 55.79
C LEU A 200 -32.10 2.72 55.01
N PRO A 201 -32.30 2.12 53.82
CA PRO A 201 -33.45 2.43 52.98
C PRO A 201 -34.74 2.07 53.71
N LYS A 202 -35.61 3.06 53.92
CA LYS A 202 -36.95 2.82 54.46
C LYS A 202 -37.83 2.19 53.38
N PRO A 203 -38.75 1.28 53.72
CA PRO A 203 -39.70 0.74 52.76
C PRO A 203 -40.58 1.87 52.21
N GLY A 204 -40.33 2.29 50.97
CA GLY A 204 -41.04 3.38 50.29
C GLY A 204 -40.15 4.40 49.56
N ASP A 205 -38.85 4.48 49.88
CA ASP A 205 -37.93 5.37 49.16
C ASP A 205 -37.54 4.78 47.79
N SER A 206 -37.62 5.58 46.73
CA SER A 206 -37.14 5.19 45.40
C SER A 206 -35.60 5.06 45.45
N PRO A 207 -35.04 3.85 45.29
CA PRO A 207 -33.62 3.67 45.47
C PRO A 207 -32.89 4.21 44.25
N VAL A 208 -32.20 5.33 44.41
CA VAL A 208 -31.39 5.99 43.37
C VAL A 208 -30.45 4.99 42.69
N THR A 209 -29.92 4.01 43.42
CA THR A 209 -29.07 2.93 42.89
C THR A 209 -29.78 1.97 41.93
N LEU A 210 -31.05 1.64 42.20
CA LEU A 210 -31.89 0.84 41.30
C LEU A 210 -32.23 1.63 40.04
N LEU A 211 -32.57 2.92 40.17
CA LEU A 211 -32.81 3.80 39.04
C LEU A 211 -31.55 3.90 38.16
N LEU A 212 -30.37 4.09 38.75
CA LEU A 212 -29.09 4.12 38.04
C LEU A 212 -28.79 2.79 37.32
N ALA A 213 -29.11 1.64 37.93
CA ALA A 213 -28.96 0.34 37.28
C ALA A 213 -29.89 0.18 36.07
N LEU A 214 -31.15 0.62 36.20
CA LEU A 214 -32.13 0.61 35.10
C LEU A 214 -31.72 1.56 33.96
N VAL A 215 -31.24 2.76 34.30
CA VAL A 215 -30.67 3.71 33.32
C VAL A 215 -29.45 3.10 32.63
N SER A 216 -28.56 2.43 33.36
CA SER A 216 -27.40 1.74 32.79
C SER A 216 -27.82 0.67 31.78
N LEU A 217 -28.79 -0.19 32.12
CA LEU A 217 -29.34 -1.19 31.20
C LEU A 217 -30.02 -0.55 29.98
N GLY A 218 -30.77 0.54 30.17
CA GLY A 218 -31.38 1.30 29.09
C GLY A 218 -30.35 1.89 28.13
N LEU A 219 -29.22 2.39 28.65
CA LEU A 219 -28.10 2.87 27.86
C LEU A 219 -27.39 1.74 27.11
N MET A 220 -27.20 0.56 27.71
CA MET A 220 -26.68 -0.60 26.96
C MET A 220 -27.63 -0.99 25.83
N GLY A 221 -28.94 -0.97 26.08
CA GLY A 221 -29.98 -1.23 25.08
C GLY A 221 -29.98 -0.22 23.94
N SER A 222 -29.81 1.07 24.23
CA SER A 222 -29.75 2.11 23.20
C SER A 222 -28.51 1.95 22.30
N VAL A 223 -27.36 1.55 22.85
CA VAL A 223 -26.16 1.24 22.07
C VAL A 223 -26.37 0.02 21.16
N LEU A 224 -27.07 -1.02 21.63
CA LEU A 224 -27.46 -2.16 20.79
C LEU A 224 -28.36 -1.72 19.63
N ILE A 225 -29.39 -0.92 19.91
CA ILE A 225 -30.30 -0.40 18.89
C ILE A 225 -29.51 0.44 17.87
N ALA A 226 -28.63 1.33 18.32
CA ALA A 226 -27.78 2.13 17.46
C ALA A 226 -26.86 1.24 16.59
N ALA A 227 -26.29 0.17 17.15
CA ALA A 227 -25.47 -0.79 16.40
C ALA A 227 -26.29 -1.55 15.34
N LEU A 228 -27.50 -1.98 15.68
CA LEU A 228 -28.43 -2.65 14.74
C LEU A 228 -28.86 -1.71 13.62
N LEU A 229 -29.24 -0.47 13.94
CA LEU A 229 -29.58 0.56 12.95
C LEU A 229 -28.39 0.88 12.03
N SER A 230 -27.20 0.99 12.60
CA SER A 230 -25.96 1.23 11.84
C SER A 230 -25.66 0.06 10.89
N CYS A 231 -25.84 -1.18 11.35
CA CYS A 231 -25.62 -2.39 10.56
C CYS A 231 -26.73 -2.67 9.53
N GLY A 232 -27.96 -2.21 9.77
CA GLY A 232 -29.12 -2.45 8.93
C GLY A 232 -29.39 -1.33 7.93
N LEU A 233 -29.74 -0.14 8.45
CA LEU A 233 -30.21 1.01 7.66
C LEU A 233 -29.06 1.78 7.02
N MET A 234 -28.01 2.10 7.78
CA MET A 234 -26.88 2.91 7.30
C MET A 234 -25.89 2.11 6.43
N ARG A 235 -26.02 0.79 6.36
CA ARG A 235 -25.11 -0.07 5.61
C ARG A 235 -25.04 0.28 4.12
N ARG A 236 -26.19 0.43 3.46
CA ARG A 236 -26.27 0.77 2.03
C ARG A 236 -25.78 2.20 1.71
N PRO A 237 -26.28 3.26 2.38
CA PRO A 237 -25.86 4.62 2.08
C PRO A 237 -24.38 4.85 2.40
N VAL A 238 -23.85 4.31 3.51
CA VAL A 238 -22.41 4.43 3.83
C VAL A 238 -21.56 3.75 2.76
N GLN A 239 -22.00 2.64 2.17
CA GLN A 239 -21.28 1.97 1.08
C GLN A 239 -21.39 2.65 -0.27
N ALA A 240 -22.51 3.30 -0.55
CA ALA A 240 -22.64 4.14 -1.74
C ALA A 240 -21.67 5.31 -1.62
N TRP A 241 -21.74 6.04 -0.50
CA TRP A 241 -20.85 7.15 -0.21
C TRP A 241 -19.37 6.77 -0.20
N GLU A 242 -19.00 5.64 0.41
CA GLU A 242 -17.62 5.16 0.43
C GLU A 242 -17.12 4.75 -0.97
N ARG A 243 -18.01 4.29 -1.87
CA ARG A 243 -17.67 4.02 -3.28
C ARG A 243 -17.52 5.31 -4.07
N ASP A 244 -18.44 6.25 -3.92
CA ASP A 244 -18.40 7.53 -4.63
C ASP A 244 -17.17 8.36 -4.25
N LEU A 245 -16.72 8.25 -2.99
CA LEU A 245 -15.47 8.85 -2.52
C LEU A 245 -14.20 8.21 -3.10
N GLN A 246 -14.28 6.96 -3.59
CA GLN A 246 -13.12 6.25 -4.16
C GLN A 246 -12.83 6.66 -5.60
N ASP A 247 -13.88 7.00 -6.36
CA ASP A 247 -13.76 7.43 -7.76
C ASP A 247 -13.55 8.95 -7.86
N ALA A 248 -13.77 9.67 -6.76
CA ALA A 248 -13.50 11.09 -6.62
C ALA A 248 -11.99 11.39 -6.61
N SER A 249 -11.54 12.28 -7.52
CA SER A 249 -10.19 12.86 -7.46
C SER A 249 -9.88 13.44 -6.07
N GLN A 250 -8.60 13.52 -5.69
CA GLN A 250 -8.19 13.98 -4.35
C GLN A 250 -8.83 15.32 -3.94
N GLU A 251 -9.09 16.23 -4.88
CA GLU A 251 -9.82 17.47 -4.64
C GLU A 251 -11.29 17.25 -4.28
N THR A 252 -11.97 16.35 -4.99
CA THR A 252 -13.37 16.00 -4.75
C THR A 252 -13.55 15.25 -3.42
N TYR A 253 -12.60 14.37 -3.07
CA TYR A 253 -12.59 13.68 -1.76
C TYR A 253 -12.54 14.68 -0.59
N LEU A 254 -11.72 15.72 -0.71
CA LEU A 254 -11.59 16.75 0.31
C LEU A 254 -12.84 17.63 0.40
N ARG A 255 -13.43 18.04 -0.74
CA ARG A 255 -14.69 18.79 -0.74
C ARG A 255 -15.87 17.99 -0.19
N ALA A 256 -15.93 16.69 -0.48
CA ALA A 256 -16.99 15.81 0.01
C ALA A 256 -16.84 15.46 1.50
N THR A 257 -15.59 15.37 2.00
CA THR A 257 -15.33 14.98 3.40
C THR A 257 -15.31 16.17 4.35
N TYR A 258 -14.92 17.39 3.93
CA TYR A 258 -14.88 18.61 4.76
C TYR A 258 -16.20 19.00 5.47
N PRO A 259 -17.40 18.83 4.87
CA PRO A 259 -18.65 19.21 5.56
C PRO A 259 -18.92 18.38 6.82
N VAL A 260 -18.41 17.15 6.94
CA VAL A 260 -18.63 16.31 8.13
C VAL A 260 -17.90 16.83 9.38
N PRO A 261 -16.56 17.04 9.38
CA PRO A 261 -15.87 17.64 10.52
C PRO A 261 -16.31 19.10 10.74
N ALA A 262 -16.66 19.85 9.69
CA ALA A 262 -17.22 21.20 9.86
C ALA A 262 -18.58 21.16 10.56
N PHE A 263 -19.47 20.26 10.20
CA PHE A 263 -20.76 20.05 10.88
C PHE A 263 -20.57 19.60 12.33
N LEU A 264 -19.67 18.64 12.58
CA LEU A 264 -19.35 18.19 13.94
C LEU A 264 -18.78 19.33 14.80
N LEU A 265 -17.94 20.19 14.21
CA LEU A 265 -17.41 21.40 14.87
C LEU A 265 -18.53 22.42 15.16
N LEU A 266 -19.47 22.63 14.23
CA LEU A 266 -20.60 23.54 14.43
C LEU A 266 -21.56 23.03 15.51
N LEU A 267 -21.88 21.74 15.48
CA LEU A 267 -22.72 21.08 16.49
C LEU A 267 -22.08 21.19 17.88
N ALA A 268 -20.78 20.95 17.95
CA ALA A 268 -19.95 21.11 19.12
C ALA A 268 -19.97 22.53 19.70
N VAL A 269 -19.73 23.53 18.85
CA VAL A 269 -19.78 24.94 19.23
C VAL A 269 -21.19 25.31 19.72
N GLY A 270 -22.24 24.83 19.03
CA GLY A 270 -23.62 25.00 19.46
C GLY A 270 -23.89 24.40 20.86
N LEU A 271 -23.36 23.21 21.14
CA LEU A 271 -23.48 22.56 22.45
C LEU A 271 -22.77 23.37 23.55
N VAL A 272 -21.56 23.86 23.27
CA VAL A 272 -20.80 24.72 24.18
C VAL A 272 -21.59 25.99 24.49
N ILE A 273 -22.12 26.67 23.47
CA ILE A 273 -22.91 27.91 23.61
C ILE A 273 -24.17 27.65 24.45
N HIS A 274 -24.89 26.56 24.18
CA HIS A 274 -26.10 26.21 24.91
C HIS A 274 -25.82 25.98 26.40
N VAL A 275 -24.73 25.28 26.72
CA VAL A 275 -24.37 24.98 28.11
C VAL A 275 -23.69 26.16 28.81
N TRP A 276 -23.07 27.08 28.06
CA TRP A 276 -22.44 28.29 28.60
C TRP A 276 -23.42 29.14 29.42
N GLY A 277 -24.68 29.21 28.98
CA GLY A 277 -25.73 29.94 29.68
C GLY A 277 -26.23 29.26 30.98
N GLN A 278 -26.01 27.95 31.14
CA GLN A 278 -26.45 27.20 32.32
C GLN A 278 -25.34 26.99 33.36
N SER A 279 -24.12 26.66 32.90
CA SER A 279 -22.99 26.43 33.80
C SER A 279 -21.65 26.72 33.08
N PRO A 280 -21.05 27.90 33.30
CA PRO A 280 -19.82 28.29 32.61
C PRO A 280 -18.64 27.36 32.94
N GLY A 281 -18.58 26.80 34.15
CA GLY A 281 -17.55 25.82 34.52
C GLY A 281 -17.62 24.53 33.70
N PHE A 282 -18.82 24.00 33.45
CA PHE A 282 -19.00 22.81 32.63
C PHE A 282 -18.70 23.10 31.16
N ALA A 283 -19.05 24.28 30.65
CA ALA A 283 -18.76 24.68 29.28
C ALA A 283 -17.25 24.75 28.99
N VAL A 284 -16.43 25.20 29.96
CA VAL A 284 -14.97 25.17 29.86
C VAL A 284 -14.45 23.74 29.80
N VAL A 285 -14.94 22.85 30.67
CA VAL A 285 -14.56 21.41 30.67
C VAL A 285 -14.94 20.74 29.35
N LEU A 286 -16.15 21.01 28.85
CA LEU A 286 -16.65 20.49 27.58
C LEU A 286 -15.78 20.97 26.41
N THR A 287 -15.40 22.26 26.40
CA THR A 287 -14.52 22.85 25.37
C THR A 287 -13.13 22.21 25.39
N LEU A 288 -12.54 22.03 26.57
CA LEU A 288 -11.25 21.36 26.71
C LEU A 288 -11.31 19.90 26.25
N GLY A 289 -12.35 19.16 26.63
CA GLY A 289 -12.58 17.78 26.18
C GLY A 289 -12.75 17.69 24.66
N MET A 290 -13.42 18.68 24.07
CA MET A 290 -13.58 18.80 22.62
C MET A 290 -12.29 19.12 21.88
N CYS A 291 -11.49 20.06 22.37
CA CYS A 291 -10.17 20.34 21.81
C CYS A 291 -9.25 19.12 21.88
N ALA A 292 -9.30 18.36 22.99
CA ALA A 292 -8.57 17.11 23.15
C ALA A 292 -9.06 16.00 22.21
N ALA A 293 -10.34 15.96 21.88
CA ALA A 293 -10.91 14.96 20.96
C ALA A 293 -10.69 15.31 19.48
N VAL A 294 -10.94 16.56 19.08
CA VAL A 294 -10.93 17.02 17.68
C VAL A 294 -9.54 17.44 17.22
N GLY A 295 -8.74 18.07 18.10
CA GLY A 295 -7.40 18.57 17.78
C GLY A 295 -6.47 17.49 17.19
N PRO A 296 -6.34 16.30 17.81
CA PRO A 296 -5.55 15.21 17.25
C PRO A 296 -6.08 14.69 15.92
N MET A 297 -7.40 14.69 15.71
CA MET A 297 -8.02 14.25 14.46
C MET A 297 -7.72 15.23 13.32
N ALA A 298 -7.88 16.54 13.56
CA ALA A 298 -7.51 17.58 12.61
C ALA A 298 -6.00 17.55 12.29
N ALA A 299 -5.14 17.40 13.29
CA ALA A 299 -3.70 17.30 13.10
C ALA A 299 -3.28 16.04 12.32
N ARG A 300 -3.99 14.92 12.49
CA ARG A 300 -3.78 13.70 11.69
C ARG A 300 -4.23 13.90 10.25
N PHE A 301 -5.34 14.60 10.03
CA PHE A 301 -5.85 14.92 8.70
C PHE A 301 -4.91 15.84 7.91
N VAL A 302 -4.39 16.90 8.55
CA VAL A 302 -3.38 17.78 7.90
C VAL A 302 -2.09 17.01 7.59
N ARG A 303 -1.64 16.15 8.52
CA ARG A 303 -0.48 15.29 8.26
C ARG A 303 -0.72 14.29 7.13
N SER A 304 -1.92 13.72 7.02
CA SER A 304 -2.24 12.82 5.90
C SER A 304 -2.17 13.55 4.57
N LEU A 305 -2.68 14.79 4.48
CA LEU A 305 -2.61 15.60 3.27
C LEU A 305 -1.18 15.85 2.80
N LYS A 306 -0.28 16.25 3.70
CA LYS A 306 1.13 16.49 3.37
C LYS A 306 1.82 15.20 2.92
N SER A 307 1.62 14.13 3.67
CA SER A 307 2.19 12.82 3.38
C SER A 307 1.65 12.20 2.08
N ASP A 308 0.43 12.55 1.66
CA ASP A 308 -0.13 12.07 0.40
C ASP A 308 0.53 12.70 -0.83
N ARG A 309 0.89 13.99 -0.75
CA ARG A 309 1.60 14.66 -1.83
C ARG A 309 3.00 14.09 -2.02
N GLU A 310 3.70 13.84 -0.92
CA GLU A 310 5.02 13.20 -0.91
C GLU A 310 4.93 11.76 -1.46
N ARG A 311 3.93 10.98 -1.04
CA ARG A 311 3.67 9.62 -1.54
C ARG A 311 3.31 9.53 -3.01
N TRP A 312 2.68 10.56 -3.57
CA TRP A 312 2.42 10.59 -5.01
C TRP A 312 3.73 10.63 -5.82
N VAL A 313 4.75 11.32 -5.32
CA VAL A 313 6.04 11.44 -5.98
C VAL A 313 6.89 10.17 -5.80
N GLN A 314 6.90 9.59 -4.59
CA GLN A 314 7.79 8.47 -4.22
C GLN A 314 7.25 7.06 -4.54
N TRP A 315 6.19 6.96 -5.34
CA TRP A 315 5.49 5.70 -5.61
C TRP A 315 6.32 4.68 -6.45
N PRO A 316 6.18 3.36 -6.20
CA PRO A 316 5.36 2.71 -5.18
C PRO A 316 6.11 2.46 -3.87
N GLU A 317 5.41 2.61 -2.75
CA GLU A 317 5.93 2.25 -1.42
C GLU A 317 5.56 0.81 -1.07
N ALA A 318 6.45 0.13 -0.34
CA ALA A 318 6.13 -1.15 0.27
C ALA A 318 4.96 -0.98 1.27
N MET A 319 4.01 -1.91 1.23
CA MET A 319 2.85 -1.89 2.09
C MET A 319 3.23 -2.34 3.51
N PRO A 320 2.71 -1.67 4.56
CA PRO A 320 2.92 -2.13 5.91
C PRO A 320 2.27 -3.51 6.10
N SER A 321 2.94 -4.38 6.87
CA SER A 321 2.51 -5.76 7.14
C SER A 321 1.06 -5.89 7.66
N VAL A 322 0.54 -4.83 8.28
CA VAL A 322 -0.88 -4.72 8.69
C VAL A 322 -1.47 -3.39 8.20
N ALA A 323 -1.68 -3.25 6.89
CA ALA A 323 -2.30 -2.07 6.30
C ALA A 323 -3.80 -1.99 6.60
N PRO A 324 -4.34 -0.85 7.11
CA PRO A 324 -5.77 -0.65 7.27
C PRO A 324 -6.53 -0.75 5.93
N MET A 325 -7.75 -1.28 5.94
CA MET A 325 -8.57 -1.47 4.74
C MET A 325 -8.74 -0.19 3.90
N ALA A 326 -8.92 0.96 4.55
CA ALA A 326 -9.03 2.26 3.87
C ALA A 326 -7.75 2.64 3.11
N VAL A 327 -6.57 2.30 3.65
CA VAL A 327 -5.28 2.54 2.99
C VAL A 327 -5.16 1.64 1.76
N VAL A 328 -5.45 0.34 1.90
CA VAL A 328 -5.39 -0.60 0.77
C VAL A 328 -6.35 -0.18 -0.36
N ARG A 329 -7.59 0.19 -0.02
CA ARG A 329 -8.57 0.68 -1.00
C ARG A 329 -8.06 1.91 -1.75
N ARG A 330 -7.48 2.86 -1.01
CA ARG A 330 -6.96 4.10 -1.57
C ARG A 330 -5.80 3.84 -2.53
N GLU A 331 -4.86 2.96 -2.16
CA GLU A 331 -3.73 2.64 -3.04
C GLU A 331 -4.17 1.85 -4.29
N ILE A 332 -5.19 0.99 -4.19
CA ILE A 332 -5.83 0.37 -5.37
C ILE A 332 -6.40 1.45 -6.30
N ALA A 333 -7.13 2.42 -5.76
CA ALA A 333 -7.71 3.51 -6.56
C ALA A 333 -6.62 4.38 -7.21
N ARG A 334 -5.54 4.71 -6.50
CA ARG A 334 -4.40 5.45 -7.08
C ARG A 334 -3.73 4.68 -8.21
N LEU A 335 -3.55 3.38 -8.05
CA LEU A 335 -2.99 2.53 -9.09
C LEU A 335 -3.91 2.49 -10.31
N ASP A 336 -5.23 2.40 -10.11
CA ASP A 336 -6.21 2.45 -11.19
C ASP A 336 -6.10 3.76 -11.97
N VAL A 337 -6.16 4.92 -11.29
CA VAL A 337 -6.03 6.24 -11.93
C VAL A 337 -4.73 6.37 -12.72
N ARG A 338 -3.59 6.00 -12.11
CA ARG A 338 -2.28 6.07 -12.81
C ARG A 338 -2.24 5.24 -14.08
N THR A 339 -2.74 4.01 -14.00
CA THR A 339 -2.72 3.10 -15.15
C THR A 339 -3.73 3.49 -16.25
N GLN A 340 -4.71 4.35 -15.95
CA GLN A 340 -5.61 4.92 -16.96
C GLN A 340 -4.95 6.02 -17.80
N GLU A 341 -4.02 6.77 -17.22
CA GLU A 341 -3.30 7.86 -17.89
C GLU A 341 -2.13 7.37 -18.78
N TRP A 342 -1.84 6.06 -18.75
CA TRP A 342 -0.71 5.49 -19.49
C TRP A 342 -1.08 5.12 -20.93
N GLU A 343 -0.18 5.44 -21.85
CA GLU A 343 -0.26 5.04 -23.26
C GLU A 343 0.64 3.84 -23.53
N ALA A 344 0.20 2.93 -24.40
CA ALA A 344 0.99 1.77 -24.80
C ALA A 344 2.02 2.14 -25.90
N PRO A 345 3.22 1.53 -25.91
CA PRO A 345 3.75 0.65 -24.86
C PRO A 345 4.28 1.46 -23.66
N ILE A 346 4.06 0.94 -22.46
CA ILE A 346 4.61 1.55 -21.24
C ILE A 346 6.10 1.22 -21.07
N ARG A 347 6.83 2.09 -20.37
CA ARG A 347 8.25 1.87 -20.05
C ARG A 347 8.42 0.67 -19.13
N ARG A 348 9.59 0.03 -19.17
CA ARG A 348 9.98 -1.04 -18.22
C ARG A 348 9.82 -0.58 -16.77
N GLU A 349 10.26 0.62 -16.44
CA GLU A 349 10.13 1.17 -15.09
C GLU A 349 8.67 1.27 -14.64
N GLN A 350 7.77 1.77 -15.50
CA GLN A 350 6.34 1.87 -15.20
C GLN A 350 5.72 0.50 -14.97
N ARG A 351 6.09 -0.49 -15.80
CA ARG A 351 5.65 -1.87 -15.68
C ARG A 351 6.14 -2.52 -14.38
N ASP A 352 7.42 -2.38 -14.06
CA ASP A 352 8.04 -2.98 -12.88
C ASP A 352 7.44 -2.39 -11.60
N ARG A 353 7.26 -1.06 -11.54
CA ARG A 353 6.57 -0.38 -10.45
C ARG A 353 5.11 -0.83 -10.30
N ALA A 354 4.38 -0.98 -11.41
CA ALA A 354 2.99 -1.44 -11.38
C ALA A 354 2.88 -2.88 -10.86
N ARG A 355 3.75 -3.78 -11.31
CA ARG A 355 3.78 -5.18 -10.86
C ARG A 355 4.09 -5.29 -9.37
N PHE A 356 5.10 -4.58 -8.91
CA PHE A 356 5.41 -4.52 -7.48
C PHE A 356 4.21 -4.02 -6.66
N ALA A 357 3.56 -2.94 -7.09
CA ALA A 357 2.38 -2.43 -6.41
C ALA A 357 1.22 -3.44 -6.40
N LEU A 358 0.98 -4.16 -7.50
CA LEU A 358 -0.04 -5.21 -7.59
C LEU A 358 0.25 -6.35 -6.61
N GLU A 359 1.51 -6.78 -6.50
CA GLU A 359 1.94 -7.84 -5.57
C GLU A 359 1.74 -7.43 -4.10
N GLU A 360 2.21 -6.23 -3.73
CA GLU A 360 2.06 -5.68 -2.37
C GLU A 360 0.57 -5.51 -1.99
N LEU A 361 -0.26 -5.02 -2.92
CA LEU A 361 -1.69 -4.86 -2.69
C LEU A 361 -2.39 -6.22 -2.58
N ALA A 362 -2.03 -7.20 -3.41
CA ALA A 362 -2.57 -8.55 -3.31
C ALA A 362 -2.21 -9.19 -1.95
N GLY A 363 -0.97 -9.04 -1.48
CA GLY A 363 -0.53 -9.48 -0.16
C GLY A 363 -1.29 -8.81 0.99
N ALA A 364 -1.52 -7.49 0.90
CA ALA A 364 -2.30 -6.75 1.88
C ALA A 364 -3.78 -7.19 1.90
N VAL A 365 -4.39 -7.41 0.74
CA VAL A 365 -5.77 -7.92 0.59
C VAL A 365 -5.90 -9.32 1.19
N ALA A 366 -4.95 -10.22 0.90
CA ALA A 366 -4.92 -11.57 1.48
C ALA A 366 -4.78 -11.54 3.02
N THR A 367 -4.00 -10.60 3.55
CA THR A 367 -3.85 -10.42 5.01
C THR A 367 -5.15 -9.94 5.66
N GLN A 368 -5.91 -9.07 4.99
CA GLN A 368 -7.24 -8.66 5.44
C GLN A 368 -8.27 -9.81 5.39
N ALA A 369 -8.17 -10.68 4.39
CA ALA A 369 -9.01 -11.88 4.26
C ALA A 369 -8.77 -12.88 5.38
N ARG A 370 -7.50 -13.23 5.65
CA ARG A 370 -7.11 -14.07 6.80
C ARG A 370 -7.59 -13.50 8.13
N ALA A 371 -7.56 -12.18 8.27
CA ALA A 371 -8.09 -11.52 9.46
C ALA A 371 -9.63 -11.61 9.60
N ALA A 372 -10.38 -11.84 8.51
CA ALA A 372 -11.83 -12.06 8.52
C ALA A 372 -12.22 -13.49 8.94
N GLU A 373 -11.27 -14.42 8.94
CA GLU A 373 -11.48 -15.82 9.33
C GLU A 373 -11.26 -16.06 10.83
N ARG A 374 -10.76 -15.06 11.57
CA ARG A 374 -10.57 -15.17 13.01
C ARG A 374 -11.89 -15.51 13.72
N GLY A 375 -11.80 -16.45 14.65
CA GLY A 375 -12.90 -16.76 15.56
C GLY A 375 -13.27 -15.57 16.44
N ARG A 376 -14.54 -15.48 16.83
CA ARG A 376 -15.13 -14.40 17.65
C ARG A 376 -14.33 -14.05 18.91
N PHE A 377 -13.89 -15.04 19.68
CA PHE A 377 -13.14 -14.80 20.93
C PHE A 377 -11.76 -14.22 20.67
N ARG A 378 -11.02 -14.75 19.68
CA ARG A 378 -9.73 -14.18 19.27
C ARG A 378 -9.89 -12.76 18.73
N TRP A 379 -10.98 -12.48 18.01
CA TRP A 379 -11.28 -11.14 17.54
C TRP A 379 -11.50 -10.15 18.70
N LEU A 380 -12.31 -10.51 19.71
CA LEU A 380 -12.54 -9.67 20.88
C LEU A 380 -11.25 -9.38 21.64
N CYS A 381 -10.44 -10.41 21.91
CA CYS A 381 -9.22 -10.26 22.70
C CYS A 381 -8.09 -9.55 21.95
N GLU A 382 -7.94 -9.77 20.64
CA GLU A 382 -6.79 -9.27 19.89
C GLU A 382 -7.09 -8.02 19.06
N ALA A 383 -8.28 -7.90 18.48
CA ALA A 383 -8.62 -6.80 17.58
C ALA A 383 -9.39 -5.68 18.27
N GLN A 384 -10.22 -5.99 19.28
CA GLN A 384 -11.04 -5.02 20.00
C GLN A 384 -10.94 -5.13 21.54
N PRO A 385 -9.72 -5.20 22.11
CA PRO A 385 -9.53 -5.45 23.54
C PRO A 385 -10.15 -4.36 24.43
N TRP A 386 -10.12 -3.10 23.99
CA TRP A 386 -10.68 -1.96 24.72
C TRP A 386 -12.20 -1.98 24.75
N ILE A 387 -12.85 -2.33 23.64
CA ILE A 387 -14.31 -2.45 23.57
C ILE A 387 -14.77 -3.58 24.49
N PHE A 388 -14.11 -4.74 24.40
CA PHE A 388 -14.40 -5.87 25.28
C PHE A 388 -14.25 -5.48 26.76
N SER A 389 -13.12 -4.84 27.10
CA SER A 389 -12.85 -4.35 28.45
C SER A 389 -13.90 -3.34 28.95
N GLY A 390 -14.29 -2.39 28.10
CA GLY A 390 -15.32 -1.39 28.42
C GLY A 390 -16.67 -2.04 28.75
N TYR A 391 -17.12 -3.00 27.95
CA TYR A 391 -18.37 -3.72 28.21
C TYR A 391 -18.28 -4.59 29.47
N THR A 392 -17.13 -5.21 29.76
CA THR A 392 -16.96 -5.99 31.00
C THR A 392 -17.06 -5.10 32.24
N LEU A 393 -16.46 -3.92 32.22
CA LEU A 393 -16.52 -2.96 33.32
C LEU A 393 -17.92 -2.35 33.47
N TRP A 394 -18.59 -2.05 32.36
CA TRP A 394 -19.97 -1.54 32.36
C TRP A 394 -20.95 -2.58 32.92
N LEU A 395 -20.81 -3.85 32.54
CA LEU A 395 -21.59 -4.93 33.10
C LEU A 395 -21.33 -5.09 34.61
N ALA A 396 -20.07 -5.08 35.03
CA ALA A 396 -19.68 -5.17 36.44
C ALA A 396 -20.27 -4.02 37.26
N LEU A 397 -20.21 -2.78 36.76
CA LEU A 397 -20.82 -1.62 37.40
C LEU A 397 -22.34 -1.77 37.54
N THR A 398 -23.01 -2.27 36.50
CA THR A 398 -24.47 -2.49 36.51
C THR A 398 -24.86 -3.52 37.57
N VAL A 399 -24.11 -4.63 37.65
CA VAL A 399 -24.31 -5.65 38.69
C VAL A 399 -24.01 -5.07 40.07
N ALA A 400 -22.93 -4.31 40.23
CA ALA A 400 -22.56 -3.68 41.50
C ALA A 400 -23.63 -2.70 42.00
N LEU A 401 -24.24 -1.91 41.13
CA LEU A 401 -25.35 -1.01 41.48
C LEU A 401 -26.58 -1.78 41.98
N THR A 402 -26.89 -2.94 41.36
CA THR A 402 -27.99 -3.80 41.84
C THR A 402 -27.68 -4.52 43.15
N LEU A 403 -26.42 -4.91 43.38
CA LEU A 403 -25.96 -5.48 44.64
C LEU A 403 -26.01 -4.44 45.77
N ALA A 404 -25.60 -3.20 45.50
CA ALA A 404 -25.66 -2.09 46.44
C ALA A 404 -27.08 -1.81 46.94
N TRP A 405 -28.09 -2.05 46.10
CA TRP A 405 -29.49 -1.95 46.50
C TRP A 405 -29.97 -3.14 47.34
N THR A 406 -29.56 -4.37 47.00
CA THR A 406 -30.13 -5.61 47.57
C THR A 406 -29.46 -6.07 48.87
N LEU A 407 -28.15 -5.82 49.05
CA LEU A 407 -27.38 -6.26 50.22
C LEU A 407 -27.90 -5.70 51.56
N PRO A 408 -28.20 -4.39 51.71
CA PRO A 408 -28.71 -3.85 52.97
C PRO A 408 -30.07 -4.42 53.38
N LEU A 409 -30.92 -4.77 52.40
CA LEU A 409 -32.27 -5.31 52.60
C LEU A 409 -32.25 -6.79 53.04
N GLY A 410 -31.24 -7.55 52.62
CA GLY A 410 -31.08 -8.96 53.02
C GLY A 410 -30.62 -9.13 54.47
N VAL A 411 -29.81 -8.20 54.99
CA VAL A 411 -29.27 -8.25 56.36
C VAL A 411 -30.36 -8.02 57.42
N GLN A 412 -31.44 -7.32 57.09
CA GLN A 412 -32.56 -7.03 58.01
C GLN A 412 -33.62 -8.15 58.10
N GLY A 413 -33.39 -9.33 57.50
CA GLY A 413 -34.29 -10.49 57.65
C GLY A 413 -35.63 -10.40 56.89
N GLY A 414 -35.88 -9.31 56.13
CA GLY A 414 -37.12 -9.09 55.37
C GLY A 414 -37.12 -9.63 53.93
N GLY A 415 -36.06 -10.33 53.50
CA GLY A 415 -35.83 -10.58 52.09
C GLY A 415 -36.17 -11.98 51.58
N GLY A 416 -37.36 -12.17 51.01
CA GLY A 416 -37.68 -13.38 50.25
C GLY A 416 -36.83 -13.54 48.97
N ALA A 417 -36.89 -14.72 48.34
CA ALA A 417 -36.10 -15.10 47.14
C ALA A 417 -36.04 -14.03 46.01
N ARG A 418 -37.03 -13.14 45.94
CA ARG A 418 -37.11 -12.01 44.99
C ARG A 418 -35.95 -11.01 45.09
N LEU A 419 -35.31 -10.85 46.26
CA LEU A 419 -34.18 -9.92 46.45
C LEU A 419 -32.87 -10.42 45.83
N HIS A 420 -32.63 -11.73 45.80
CA HIS A 420 -31.46 -12.30 45.13
C HIS A 420 -31.64 -12.42 43.60
N VAL A 421 -32.89 -12.38 43.11
CA VAL A 421 -33.21 -12.50 41.69
C VAL A 421 -32.85 -11.23 40.91
N ALA A 422 -33.00 -10.04 41.49
CA ALA A 422 -32.76 -8.77 40.79
C ALA A 422 -31.34 -8.60 40.22
N PRO A 423 -30.24 -8.80 40.98
CA PRO A 423 -28.88 -8.68 40.44
C PRO A 423 -28.56 -9.77 39.41
N VAL A 424 -29.11 -10.97 39.57
CA VAL A 424 -28.98 -12.06 38.60
C VAL A 424 -29.67 -11.69 37.29
N VAL A 425 -30.90 -11.18 37.34
CA VAL A 425 -31.65 -10.74 36.15
C VAL A 425 -30.93 -9.58 35.46
N ALA A 426 -30.47 -8.56 36.21
CA ALA A 426 -29.74 -7.44 35.63
C ALA A 426 -28.42 -7.88 34.97
N GLY A 427 -27.69 -8.81 35.61
CA GLY A 427 -26.47 -9.39 35.04
C GLY A 427 -26.75 -10.19 33.77
N VAL A 428 -27.80 -11.01 33.74
CA VAL A 428 -28.19 -11.79 32.55
C VAL A 428 -28.64 -10.87 31.41
N VAL A 429 -29.51 -9.90 31.68
CA VAL A 429 -29.98 -8.94 30.66
C VAL A 429 -28.81 -8.10 30.12
N GLY A 430 -27.99 -7.54 31.01
CA GLY A 430 -26.81 -6.76 30.62
C GLY A 430 -25.80 -7.59 29.82
N PHE A 431 -25.58 -8.85 30.19
CA PHE A 431 -24.74 -9.78 29.44
C PHE A 431 -25.28 -9.99 28.01
N TRP A 432 -26.57 -10.29 27.86
CA TRP A 432 -27.16 -10.49 26.54
C TRP A 432 -27.11 -9.21 25.70
N LEU A 433 -27.35 -8.03 26.28
CA LEU A 433 -27.23 -6.74 25.57
C LEU A 433 -25.79 -6.49 25.09
N ALA A 434 -24.80 -6.67 25.98
CA ALA A 434 -23.39 -6.50 25.62
C ALA A 434 -22.95 -7.52 24.55
N TRP A 435 -23.31 -8.79 24.76
CA TRP A 435 -22.95 -9.89 23.87
C TRP A 435 -23.54 -9.72 22.48
N THR A 436 -24.84 -9.40 22.38
CA THR A 436 -25.51 -9.17 21.09
C THR A 436 -24.92 -7.97 20.37
N THR A 437 -24.57 -6.90 21.08
CA THR A 437 -23.92 -5.72 20.48
C THR A 437 -22.55 -6.09 19.90
N MET A 438 -21.73 -6.81 20.65
CA MET A 438 -20.41 -7.28 20.20
C MET A 438 -20.51 -8.28 19.05
N GLU A 439 -21.48 -9.19 19.07
CA GLU A 439 -21.73 -10.16 18.00
C GLU A 439 -22.19 -9.45 16.71
N CYS A 440 -23.04 -8.41 16.82
CA CYS A 440 -23.42 -7.59 15.68
C CYS A 440 -22.21 -6.88 15.08
N ALA A 441 -21.36 -6.27 15.90
CA ALA A 441 -20.12 -5.62 15.45
C ALA A 441 -19.15 -6.62 14.78
N TYR A 442 -18.99 -7.82 15.36
CA TYR A 442 -18.18 -8.89 14.79
C TYR A 442 -18.69 -9.31 13.40
N ARG A 443 -19.99 -9.61 13.28
CA ARG A 443 -20.62 -10.02 12.02
C ARG A 443 -20.51 -8.91 10.97
N TYR A 444 -20.74 -7.67 11.37
CA TYR A 444 -20.62 -6.52 10.48
C TYR A 444 -19.19 -6.35 9.96
N GLN A 445 -18.19 -6.34 10.84
CA GLN A 445 -16.79 -6.20 10.43
C GLN A 445 -16.33 -7.38 9.56
N ARG A 446 -16.74 -8.61 9.90
CA ARG A 446 -16.44 -9.81 9.10
C ARG A 446 -17.04 -9.70 7.70
N TRP A 447 -18.29 -9.25 7.61
CA TRP A 447 -18.95 -9.02 6.34
C TRP A 447 -18.25 -7.92 5.52
N GLN A 448 -17.89 -6.79 6.14
CA GLN A 448 -17.16 -5.70 5.47
C GLN A 448 -15.83 -6.18 4.88
N ARG A 449 -15.06 -6.98 5.64
CA ARG A 449 -13.78 -7.55 5.17
C ARG A 449 -13.96 -8.50 4.00
N ARG A 450 -15.00 -9.34 4.02
CA ARG A 450 -15.32 -10.27 2.92
C ARG A 450 -15.72 -9.52 1.65
N MET A 451 -16.60 -8.53 1.77
CA MET A 451 -16.99 -7.70 0.63
C MET A 451 -15.80 -6.94 0.06
N PHE A 452 -14.97 -6.36 0.94
CA PHE A 452 -13.75 -5.69 0.52
C PHE A 452 -12.82 -6.63 -0.24
N HIS A 453 -12.60 -7.85 0.25
CA HIS A 453 -11.75 -8.83 -0.43
C HIS A 453 -12.26 -9.11 -1.85
N THR A 454 -13.55 -9.42 -2.01
CA THR A 454 -14.14 -9.69 -3.32
C THR A 454 -14.00 -8.50 -4.28
N GLU A 455 -14.30 -7.29 -3.81
CA GLU A 455 -14.18 -6.07 -4.61
C GLU A 455 -12.73 -5.76 -4.98
N ALA A 456 -11.81 -5.86 -4.01
CA ALA A 456 -10.40 -5.56 -4.20
C ALA A 456 -9.75 -6.53 -5.19
N VAL A 457 -10.03 -7.84 -5.07
CA VAL A 457 -9.56 -8.86 -6.01
C VAL A 457 -10.05 -8.53 -7.42
N ARG A 458 -11.34 -8.23 -7.59
CA ARG A 458 -11.90 -7.86 -8.90
C ARG A 458 -11.19 -6.64 -9.51
N ARG A 459 -11.01 -5.57 -8.75
CA ARG A 459 -10.31 -4.36 -9.23
C ARG A 459 -8.86 -4.64 -9.59
N LEU A 460 -8.12 -5.35 -8.73
CA LEU A 460 -6.74 -5.73 -8.99
C LEU A 460 -6.60 -6.59 -10.25
N THR A 461 -7.53 -7.52 -10.51
CA THR A 461 -7.53 -8.31 -11.76
C THR A 461 -7.71 -7.42 -13.00
N VAL A 462 -8.63 -6.44 -12.95
CA VAL A 462 -8.85 -5.49 -14.06
C VAL A 462 -7.60 -4.65 -14.31
N ILE A 463 -6.99 -4.12 -13.24
CA ILE A 463 -5.77 -3.32 -13.33
C ILE A 463 -4.62 -4.16 -13.86
N SER A 464 -4.43 -5.38 -13.35
CA SER A 464 -3.39 -6.30 -13.83
C SER A 464 -3.53 -6.57 -15.33
N ALA A 465 -4.74 -6.90 -15.79
CA ALA A 465 -4.99 -7.13 -17.21
C ALA A 465 -4.73 -5.88 -18.07
N ARG A 466 -5.03 -4.68 -17.55
CA ARG A 466 -4.70 -3.41 -18.22
C ARG A 466 -3.19 -3.22 -18.31
N VAL A 467 -2.47 -3.39 -17.20
CA VAL A 467 -1.00 -3.28 -17.17
C VAL A 467 -0.38 -4.27 -18.15
N ASP A 468 -0.86 -5.52 -18.19
CA ASP A 468 -0.38 -6.52 -19.16
C ASP A 468 -0.64 -6.07 -20.60
N LYS A 469 -1.84 -5.55 -20.90
CA LYS A 469 -2.18 -5.01 -22.22
C LYS A 469 -1.28 -3.83 -22.62
N LEU A 470 -1.00 -2.92 -21.69
CA LEU A 470 -0.14 -1.75 -21.90
C LEU A 470 1.36 -2.12 -22.02
N SER A 471 1.76 -3.21 -21.38
CA SER A 471 3.16 -3.71 -21.36
C SER A 471 3.54 -4.49 -22.61
N LEU A 472 2.58 -4.84 -23.47
CA LEU A 472 2.84 -5.56 -24.70
C LEU A 472 3.50 -4.65 -25.73
N PRO A 473 4.58 -5.11 -26.37
CA PRO A 473 4.56 -5.43 -27.79
C PRO A 473 3.99 -6.84 -27.99
N VAL A 474 3.45 -7.15 -29.18
CA VAL A 474 2.93 -8.47 -29.53
C VAL A 474 3.95 -9.54 -29.12
N ARG A 475 3.65 -10.34 -28.10
CA ARG A 475 4.30 -11.65 -27.93
C ARG A 475 3.92 -12.47 -29.15
N THR A 476 4.67 -12.35 -30.24
CA THR A 476 4.81 -13.48 -31.14
C THR A 476 5.50 -14.55 -30.29
N ARG A 477 4.74 -15.60 -30.02
CA ARG A 477 5.13 -16.80 -29.27
C ARG A 477 6.60 -17.14 -29.54
N LEU A 478 7.50 -16.85 -28.60
CA LEU A 478 8.63 -17.74 -28.39
C LEU A 478 8.03 -18.98 -27.75
N ALA A 479 7.79 -19.95 -28.63
CA ALA A 479 7.14 -21.20 -28.36
C ALA A 479 7.75 -21.89 -27.14
N THR A 480 6.86 -22.50 -26.37
CA THR A 480 7.02 -23.85 -25.81
C THR A 480 8.10 -24.67 -26.54
N ALA A 481 9.34 -24.56 -26.09
CA ALA A 481 10.47 -25.40 -26.50
C ALA A 481 11.25 -25.86 -25.26
N ARG A 482 10.52 -26.20 -24.19
CA ARG A 482 11.07 -26.88 -23.00
C ARG A 482 10.27 -28.11 -22.56
N GLU A 483 9.35 -28.57 -23.41
CA GLU A 483 8.68 -29.87 -23.29
C GLU A 483 8.83 -30.64 -24.61
N ARG A 484 10.02 -31.20 -24.84
CA ARG A 484 10.24 -32.44 -25.60
C ARG A 484 11.40 -33.18 -24.99
#